data_AF-A0A3S4JQE1-F1
#
_entry.id   AF-A0A3S4JQE1-F1
#
_cell.length_a   1.000
_cell.length_b   1.000
_cell.length_c   1.000
_cell.angle_alpha   90.00
_cell.angle_beta   90.00
_cell.angle_gamma   90.00
#
_symmetry.space_group_name_H-M   'P 1'
#
loop_
_entity.id
_entity.type
_entity.pdbx_description
1 polymer ?
#
loop_
_entity_poly.entity_id
_entity_poly.type
_entity_poly.pdbx_seq_one_letter_code
_entity_poly.pdbx_strand_id
1 'polypeptide(L)' 'MTFSRGDRLIFEDINLTVPRGKVTAIMGPSGIGKTTLLRLIGGQLAPDSGEIWFDGDNIPRCRGISCTMRARR' A
#
# COMPACT_ATOMS: atom_id res chain seq x y z
N MET A 1 3.84 4.23 -7.95
CA MET A 1 2.49 3.60 -7.99
C MET A 1 1.40 4.65 -8.08
N THR A 2 0.29 4.34 -8.73
CA THR A 2 -0.83 5.27 -8.95
C THR A 2 -2.14 4.66 -8.48
N PHE A 3 -2.99 5.48 -7.85
CA PHE A 3 -4.31 5.06 -7.36
C PHE A 3 -5.33 6.19 -7.38
N SER A 4 -6.50 5.88 -7.91
CA SER A 4 -7.68 6.74 -8.01
C SER A 4 -8.86 6.15 -7.25
N ARG A 5 -9.80 7.01 -6.82
CA ARG A 5 -11.07 6.58 -6.23
C ARG A 5 -12.21 7.28 -6.96
N GLY A 6 -12.90 6.54 -7.84
CA GLY A 6 -13.75 7.14 -8.84
C GLY A 6 -12.90 8.02 -9.75
N ASP A 7 -13.35 9.24 -10.03
CA ASP A 7 -12.62 10.18 -10.90
C ASP A 7 -11.52 10.96 -10.18
N ARG A 8 -11.34 10.74 -8.87
CA ARG A 8 -10.34 11.47 -8.07
C ARG A 8 -9.04 10.71 -7.99
N LEU A 9 -7.98 11.27 -8.58
CA LEU A 9 -6.60 10.85 -8.36
C LEU A 9 -6.21 11.11 -6.90
N ILE A 10 -5.86 10.05 -6.16
CA ILE A 10 -5.40 10.18 -4.77
C ILE A 10 -3.88 10.15 -4.73
N PHE A 11 -3.27 9.24 -5.49
CA PHE A 11 -1.83 9.07 -5.57
C PHE A 11 -1.40 9.01 -7.02
N GLU A 12 -0.38 9.80 -7.36
CA GLU A 12 0.27 9.83 -8.65
C GLU A 12 1.74 9.50 -8.47
N ASP A 13 2.20 8.42 -9.12
CA ASP A 13 3.57 7.94 -9.12
C ASP A 13 4.32 7.98 -7.76
N ILE A 14 3.66 7.50 -6.71
CA ILE A 14 4.29 7.41 -5.39
C ILE A 14 5.34 6.32 -5.38
N ASN A 15 6.55 6.68 -4.92
CA ASN A 15 7.65 5.77 -4.64
C ASN A 15 8.03 5.88 -3.16
N LEU A 16 7.86 4.79 -2.42
CA LEU A 16 8.11 4.74 -0.97
C LEU A 16 8.84 3.44 -0.62
N THR A 17 9.89 3.54 0.19
CA THR A 17 10.59 2.39 0.77
C THR A 17 10.52 2.47 2.28
N VAL A 18 10.00 1.42 2.92
CA VAL A 18 9.94 1.29 4.38
C VAL A 18 11.06 0.35 4.84
N PRO A 19 12.02 0.81 5.65
CA PRO A 19 13.11 -0.04 6.13
C PRO A 19 12.60 -1.16 7.04
N ARG A 20 13.11 -2.38 6.86
CA ARG A 20 12.84 -3.49 7.79
C ARG A 20 13.34 -3.15 9.20
N GLY A 21 12.56 -3.57 10.20
CA GLY A 21 12.92 -3.38 11.62
C GLY A 21 12.79 -1.95 12.13
N LYS A 22 12.24 -1.01 11.33
CA LYS A 22 11.98 0.36 11.76
C LYS A 22 10.49 0.65 11.79
N VAL A 23 10.08 1.47 12.75
CA VAL A 23 8.74 2.06 12.78
C VAL A 23 8.74 3.29 11.87
N THR A 24 7.91 3.27 10.84
CA THR A 24 7.72 4.41 9.92
C THR A 24 6.32 4.98 10.13
N ALA A 25 6.25 6.27 10.46
CA ALA A 25 5.00 6.99 10.62
C ALA A 25 4.63 7.73 9.32
N ILE A 26 3.37 7.64 8.91
CA ILE A 26 2.82 8.41 7.78
C ILE A 26 2.02 9.59 8.36
N MET A 27 2.44 10.81 8.02
CA MET A 27 1.84 12.05 8.55
C MET A 27 1.22 12.89 7.43
N GLY A 28 0.27 13.76 7.79
CA GLY A 28 -0.33 14.73 6.86
C GLY A 28 -1.77 15.10 7.24
N PRO A 29 -2.39 16.06 6.54
CA PRO A 29 -3.76 16.51 6.79
C PRO A 29 -4.82 15.40 6.67
N SER A 30 -5.98 15.59 7.31
CA SER A 30 -7.11 14.66 7.12
C SER A 30 -7.54 14.64 5.65
N GLY A 31 -7.95 13.48 5.15
CA GLY A 31 -8.43 13.32 3.77
C GLY A 31 -7.36 13.20 2.68
N ILE A 32 -6.07 13.31 3.00
CA ILE A 32 -4.96 13.20 2.00
C ILE A 32 -4.71 11.75 1.52
N GLY A 33 -5.44 10.76 2.04
CA GLY A 33 -5.33 9.37 1.59
C GLY A 33 -4.49 8.44 2.48
N LYS A 34 -4.02 8.87 3.67
CA LYS A 34 -3.21 7.99 4.56
C LYS A 34 -3.83 6.62 4.84
N THR A 35 -5.12 6.57 5.18
CA THR A 35 -5.85 5.31 5.37
C THR A 35 -5.92 4.50 4.07
N THR A 36 -6.09 5.17 2.93
CA THR A 36 -6.06 4.53 1.61
C THR A 36 -4.69 3.90 1.33
N LEU A 37 -3.59 4.61 1.63
CA LEU A 37 -2.23 4.10 1.50
C LEU A 37 -2.02 2.84 2.34
N LEU A 38 -2.46 2.85 3.60
CA LEU A 38 -2.37 1.67 4.47
C LEU A 38 -3.20 0.49 3.94
N ARG A 39 -4.37 0.74 3.35
CA ARG A 39 -5.20 -0.29 2.73
C ARG A 39 -4.57 -0.87 1.45
N LEU A 40 -3.91 -0.05 0.64
CA LEU A 40 -3.13 -0.50 -0.52
C LEU A 40 -1.96 -1.38 -0.07
N ILE A 41 -1.18 -0.92 0.92
CA ILE A 41 -0.06 -1.70 1.50
C ILE A 41 -0.55 -3.01 2.11
N GLY A 42 -1.69 -3.01 2.80
CA GLY A 42 -2.30 -4.22 3.36
C GLY A 42 -2.97 -5.14 2.35
N GLY A 43 -2.94 -4.83 1.05
CA GLY A 43 -3.57 -5.63 0.00
C GLY A 43 -5.11 -5.61 0.01
N GLN A 44 -5.73 -4.70 0.76
CA GLN A 44 -7.19 -4.54 0.81
C GLN A 44 -7.73 -3.75 -0.38
N LEU A 45 -6.86 -2.96 -1.03
CA LEU A 45 -7.14 -2.25 -2.27
C LEU A 45 -6.04 -2.61 -3.27
N ALA A 46 -6.40 -2.70 -4.55
CA ALA A 46 -5.44 -2.82 -5.64
C ALA A 46 -5.11 -1.42 -6.18
N PRO A 47 -3.83 -1.11 -6.45
CA PRO A 47 -3.45 0.09 -7.18
C PRO A 47 -3.94 0.00 -8.63
N ASP A 48 -4.17 1.14 -9.27
CA ASP A 48 -4.50 1.18 -10.70
C ASP A 48 -3.27 0.84 -11.54
N SER A 49 -2.09 1.27 -11.09
CA SER A 49 -0.82 0.91 -11.70
C SER A 49 0.35 0.92 -10.71
N GLY A 50 1.42 0.22 -11.08
CA GLY A 50 2.60 0.01 -10.25
C GLY A 50 2.49 -1.23 -9.37
N GLU A 51 3.43 -1.35 -8.43
CA GLU A 51 3.62 -2.56 -7.64
C GLU A 51 3.80 -2.22 -6.16
N ILE A 52 3.41 -3.15 -5.30
CA ILE A 52 3.62 -3.06 -3.86
C ILE A 52 4.28 -4.36 -3.43
N TRP A 53 5.53 -4.25 -2.98
CA TRP A 53 6.35 -5.39 -2.61
C TRP A 53 6.43 -5.53 -1.09
N PHE A 54 6.18 -6.72 -0.60
CA PHE A 54 6.36 -7.07 0.80
C PHE A 54 6.98 -8.45 0.94
N ASP A 55 8.07 -8.54 1.71
CA ASP A 55 8.81 -9.78 1.94
C ASP A 55 9.21 -10.58 0.68
N GLY A 56 9.35 -9.90 -0.46
CA GLY A 56 9.66 -10.52 -1.75
C GLY A 56 8.44 -10.83 -2.61
N ASP A 57 7.23 -10.68 -2.08
CA ASP A 57 5.98 -10.91 -2.79
C ASP A 57 5.33 -9.60 -3.27
N ASN A 58 4.77 -9.62 -4.48
CA ASN A 58 3.99 -8.50 -5.02
C ASN A 58 2.52 -8.65 -4.61
N ILE A 59 2.11 -7.88 -3.60
CA ILE A 59 0.83 -8.02 -2.90
C ILE A 59 -0.38 -7.91 -3.86
N PRO A 60 -0.50 -6.90 -4.73
CA PRO A 60 -1.60 -6.79 -5.69
C PRO A 60 -1.80 -7.99 -6.62
N ARG A 61 -0.74 -8.77 -6.90
CA ARG A 61 -0.78 -9.89 -7.85
C ARG A 61 -0.96 -11.25 -7.17
N CYS A 62 -0.86 -11.32 -5.85
CA CYS A 62 -0.96 -12.56 -5.09
C CYS A 62 -2.42 -12.87 -4.74
N ARG A 63 -3.05 -13.79 -5.49
CA ARG A 63 -4.40 -14.32 -5.20
C ARG A 63 -4.32 -15.47 -4.19
N GLY A 64 -4.75 -15.27 -2.94
CA GLY A 64 -5.01 -16.35 -1.97
C GLY A 64 -4.67 -16.03 -0.51
N ILE A 65 -5.07 -16.95 0.41
CA ILE A 65 -4.89 -16.85 1.89
C ILE A 65 -3.40 -16.73 2.32
N SER A 66 -2.46 -17.11 1.46
CA SER A 66 -1.02 -17.06 1.72
C SER A 66 -0.43 -15.64 1.82
N CYS A 67 -1.12 -14.61 1.34
CA CYS A 67 -0.56 -13.26 1.17
C CYS A 67 -1.08 -12.23 2.19
N THR A 68 -1.67 -12.68 3.30
CA THR A 68 -1.95 -11.72 4.38
C THR A 68 -0.63 -11.26 4.99
N MET A 69 -0.39 -9.93 5.03
CA MET A 69 0.59 -9.32 5.93
C MET A 69 0.20 -9.70 7.37
N ARG A 70 0.53 -10.92 7.79
CA ARG A 70 0.47 -11.28 9.20
C ARG A 70 1.66 -10.58 9.82
N ALA A 71 1.37 -9.65 10.72
CA ALA A 71 2.34 -9.27 11.73
C ALA A 71 2.77 -10.57 12.43
N ARG A 72 3.95 -11.09 12.09
CA ARG A 72 4.58 -12.14 12.88
C ARG A 72 4.75 -11.54 14.27
N ARG A 73 4.04 -12.11 15.24
CA ARG A 73 4.35 -11.87 16.66
C ARG A 73 5.72 -12.43 16.97
#